data_AF-A0AA91SRJ9-F1
#
_entry.id   AF-A0AA91SRJ9-F1
#
_cell.length_a   1.000
_cell.length_b   1.000
_cell.length_c   1.000
_cell.angle_alpha   90.00
_cell.angle_beta   90.00
_cell.angle_gamma   90.00
#
_symmetry.space_group_name_H-M   'P 1'
#
loop_
_entity.id
_entity.type
_entity.pdbx_description
1 polymer ?
#
loop_
_entity_poly.entity_id
_entity_poly.type
_entity_poly.pdbx_seq_one_letter_code
_entity_poly.pdbx_strand_id
1 'polypeptide(L)'
;MAASAPLLVGGGAACGHAAGAAQMGAERLGGLSAATTVFGDFAEARQFHGAVTAARDDHHNRLAEHQRALTAYVARANETAQVFTGTDRRNAAAITDTTAGLA
;
A
#
# COMPACT_ATOMS: atom_id res chain seq x y z
N MET A 1 -22.90 -11.42 -10.97
CA MET A 1 -21.92 -11.33 -9.86
C MET A 1 -21.16 -9.98 -9.94
N ALA A 2 -21.87 -8.88 -10.23
CA ALA A 2 -21.26 -7.60 -10.65
C ALA A 2 -20.67 -6.72 -9.52
N ALA A 3 -20.87 -7.09 -8.25
CA ALA A 3 -20.52 -6.24 -7.11
C ALA A 3 -19.03 -6.31 -6.69
N SER A 4 -18.27 -7.30 -7.14
CA SER A 4 -16.90 -7.54 -6.66
C SER A 4 -15.84 -6.63 -7.30
N ALA A 5 -15.99 -6.24 -8.58
CA ALA A 5 -15.02 -5.37 -9.24
C ALA A 5 -14.96 -3.95 -8.64
N PRO A 6 -16.10 -3.28 -8.34
CA PRO A 6 -16.08 -1.99 -7.65
C PRO A 6 -15.45 -2.05 -6.25
N LEU A 7 -15.69 -3.14 -5.50
CA LEU A 7 -15.09 -3.34 -4.18
C LEU A 7 -13.57 -3.52 -4.25
N LEU A 8 -13.08 -4.24 -5.26
CA LEU A 8 -11.64 -4.38 -5.51
C LEU A 8 -10.99 -3.04 -5.84
N VAL A 9 -11.61 -2.24 -6.71
CA VAL A 9 -11.12 -0.89 -7.03
C VAL A 9 -11.10 0.00 -5.80
N GLY A 10 -12.17 -0.01 -4.99
CA GLY A 10 -12.23 0.75 -3.74
C GLY A 10 -11.17 0.32 -2.72
N GLY A 11 -10.98 -0.99 -2.53
CA GLY A 11 -9.93 -1.54 -1.67
C GLY A 11 -8.53 -1.20 -2.17
N GLY A 12 -8.30 -1.25 -3.49
CA GLY A 12 -7.07 -0.80 -4.13
C GLY A 12 -6.80 0.67 -3.86
N ALA A 13 -7.79 1.55 -4.01
CA ALA A 13 -7.64 2.97 -3.71
C ALA A 13 -7.27 3.22 -2.23
N ALA A 14 -7.92 2.52 -1.30
CA ALA A 14 -7.58 2.60 0.13
C ALA A 14 -6.14 2.14 0.41
N CYS A 15 -5.69 1.06 -0.24
CA CYS A 15 -4.29 0.62 -0.15
C CYS A 15 -3.33 1.68 -0.70
N GLY A 16 -3.67 2.34 -1.81
CA GLY A 16 -2.87 3.42 -2.39
C GLY A 16 -2.73 4.62 -1.44
N HIS A 17 -3.81 5.02 -0.78
CA HIS A 17 -3.79 6.08 0.23
C HIS A 17 -2.90 5.71 1.41
N ALA A 18 -3.02 4.47 1.90
CA ALA A 18 -2.19 3.97 2.99
C ALA A 18 -0.70 3.89 2.58
N ALA A 19 -0.40 3.51 1.33
CA ALA A 19 0.96 3.50 0.81
C ALA A 19 1.58 4.90 0.79
N GLY A 20 0.82 5.91 0.34
CA GLY A 20 1.24 7.31 0.36
C GLY A 20 1.48 7.82 1.78
N ALA A 21 0.61 7.46 2.73
CA ALA A 21 0.81 7.80 4.14
C ALA A 21 2.09 7.15 4.72
N ALA A 22 2.35 5.89 4.38
CA ALA A 22 3.57 5.20 4.80
C ALA A 22 4.83 5.85 4.20
N GLN A 23 4.78 6.24 2.93
CA GLN A 23 5.87 6.98 2.28
C GLN A 23 6.16 8.31 2.98
N MET A 24 5.14 9.15 3.21
CA MET A 24 5.31 10.43 3.91
C MET A 24 5.88 10.23 5.32
N GLY A 25 5.46 9.17 6.01
CA GLY A 25 6.02 8.81 7.32
C GLY A 25 7.51 8.44 7.24
N ALA A 26 7.90 7.62 6.25
CA ALA A 26 9.29 7.25 6.02
C ALA A 26 10.13 8.50 5.70
N GLU A 27 9.70 9.33 4.75
CA GLU A 27 10.41 10.57 4.38
C GLU A 27 10.57 11.50 5.58
N ARG A 28 9.53 11.66 6.40
CA ARG A 28 9.60 12.46 7.63
C ARG A 28 10.60 11.91 8.63
N LEU A 29 10.63 10.59 8.85
CA LEU A 29 11.62 9.97 9.74
C LEU A 29 13.03 10.08 9.18
N GLY A 30 13.24 9.87 7.88
CA GLY A 30 14.54 10.00 7.23
C GLY A 30 15.09 11.43 7.24
N GLY A 31 14.20 12.44 7.20
CA GLY A 31 14.56 13.85 7.31
C GLY A 31 14.88 14.32 8.74
N LEU A 32 14.55 13.53 9.77
CA LEU A 32 14.89 13.86 11.15
C LEU A 32 16.33 13.42 11.45
N SER A 33 17.23 14.40 11.49
CA SER A 33 18.54 14.19 12.13
C SER A 33 18.32 14.01 13.63
N ALA A 34 18.87 12.94 14.21
CA ALA A 34 18.99 12.82 15.65
C ALA A 34 19.92 13.95 16.10
N ALA A 35 19.34 15.07 16.52
CA ALA A 35 20.10 16.25 16.89
C ALA A 35 21.03 15.89 18.05
N THR A 36 22.31 15.65 17.73
CA THR A 36 23.42 15.36 18.65
C THR A 36 23.71 16.51 19.62
N THR A 37 22.85 17.55 19.65
CA THR A 37 23.14 18.83 20.28
C THR A 37 22.40 19.06 21.59
N VAL A 38 21.33 18.31 21.90
CA VAL A 38 20.53 18.56 23.12
C VAL A 38 21.26 18.09 24.39
N PHE A 39 21.98 16.98 24.32
CA PHE A 39 22.67 16.40 25.47
C PHE A 39 24.19 16.59 25.43
N GLY A 40 24.81 16.87 24.28
CA GLY A 40 26.28 16.90 24.18
C GLY A 40 26.89 15.50 24.06
N ASP A 41 28.19 15.34 24.36
CA ASP A 41 28.96 14.12 24.05
C ASP A 41 29.45 13.34 25.29
N PHE A 42 28.55 13.10 26.24
CA PHE A 42 28.79 12.14 27.32
C PHE A 42 28.33 10.72 26.94
N ALA A 43 28.83 9.71 27.66
CA ALA A 43 28.63 8.29 27.29
C ALA A 43 27.15 7.90 27.21
N GLU A 44 26.33 8.39 28.14
CA GLU A 44 24.90 8.16 28.21
C GLU A 44 24.15 8.84 27.06
N ALA A 45 24.59 10.05 26.65
CA ALA A 45 24.04 10.73 25.48
C ALA A 45 24.29 9.93 24.20
N ARG A 46 25.50 9.36 24.04
CA ARG A 46 25.80 8.49 22.89
C ARG A 46 24.92 7.24 22.84
N GLN A 47 24.67 6.60 23.99
CA GLN A 47 23.77 5.45 24.07
C GLN A 47 22.34 5.84 23.68
N PHE A 48 21.83 6.95 24.22
CA PHE A 48 20.51 7.45 23.89
C PHE A 48 20.38 7.79 22.40
N HIS A 49 21.33 8.55 21.84
CA HIS A 49 21.34 8.91 20.42
C HIS A 49 21.42 7.67 19.52
N GLY A 50 22.21 6.65 19.92
CA GLY A 50 22.27 5.37 19.22
C GLY A 50 20.93 4.62 19.23
N ALA A 51 20.27 4.53 20.38
CA ALA A 51 18.97 3.87 20.50
C ALA A 51 17.88 4.58 19.69
N VAL A 52 17.84 5.91 19.74
CA VAL A 52 16.88 6.72 18.96
C VAL A 52 17.14 6.59 17.45
N THR A 53 18.41 6.61 17.04
CA THR A 53 18.80 6.43 15.63
C THR A 53 18.39 5.06 15.13
N ALA A 54 18.68 3.99 15.89
CA ALA A 54 18.30 2.64 15.53
C ALA A 54 16.78 2.47 15.42
N ALA A 55 16.02 3.03 16.37
CA ALA A 55 14.55 2.99 16.33
C ALA A 55 13.98 3.77 15.13
N ARG A 56 14.54 4.96 14.83
CA ARG A 56 14.16 5.74 13.65
C ARG A 56 14.41 4.96 12.36
N ASP A 57 15.57 4.33 12.23
CA ASP A 57 15.95 3.57 11.04
C ASP A 57 15.08 2.32 10.87
N ASP A 58 14.76 1.61 11.96
CA ASP A 58 13.80 0.50 11.96
C ASP A 58 12.42 0.96 11.46
N HIS A 59 11.89 2.04 12.04
CA HIS A 59 10.59 2.57 11.63
C HIS A 59 10.57 3.07 10.19
N HIS A 60 11.65 3.74 9.74
CA HIS A 60 11.81 4.14 8.34
C HIS A 60 11.72 2.95 7.39
N ASN A 61 12.47 1.87 7.69
CA ASN A 61 12.50 0.68 6.86
C ASN A 61 11.15 -0.04 6.83
N ARG A 62 10.49 -0.18 7.97
CA ARG A 62 9.17 -0.80 8.06
C ARG A 62 8.12 -0.02 7.28
N LEU A 63 8.15 1.31 7.34
CA LEU A 63 7.25 2.16 6.54
C LEU A 63 7.52 2.01 5.04
N ALA A 64 8.78 1.93 4.62
CA ALA A 64 9.14 1.68 3.23
C ALA A 64 8.64 0.30 2.74
N GLU A 65 8.73 -0.73 3.57
CA GLU A 65 8.19 -2.06 3.28
C GLU A 65 6.65 -2.04 3.16
N HIS A 66 5.97 -1.33 4.07
CA HIS A 66 4.51 -1.19 4.02
C HIS A 66 4.08 -0.48 2.74
N GLN A 67 4.77 0.60 2.35
CA GLN A 67 4.52 1.30 1.10
C GLN A 67 4.59 0.34 -0.09
N ARG A 68 5.67 -0.46 -0.21
CA ARG A 68 5.85 -1.43 -1.30
C ARG A 68 4.74 -2.47 -1.33
N ALA A 69 4.41 -3.05 -0.18
CA ALA A 69 3.38 -4.08 -0.07
C ALA A 69 1.99 -3.54 -0.47
N LEU A 70 1.64 -2.35 0.03
CA LEU A 70 0.36 -1.69 -0.28
C LEU A 70 0.25 -1.30 -1.76
N THR A 71 1.34 -0.80 -2.36
CA THR A 71 1.39 -0.55 -3.81
C THR A 71 1.21 -1.84 -4.61
N ALA A 72 1.80 -2.96 -4.18
CA ALA A 72 1.57 -4.25 -4.82
C ALA A 72 0.11 -4.72 -4.71
N TYR A 73 -0.56 -4.46 -3.58
CA TYR A 73 -1.99 -4.76 -3.43
C TYR A 73 -2.87 -3.91 -4.37
N VAL A 74 -2.53 -2.64 -4.61
CA VAL A 74 -3.23 -1.80 -5.61
C VAL A 74 -3.18 -2.47 -6.98
N ALA A 75 -1.99 -2.91 -7.41
CA ALA A 75 -1.82 -3.55 -8.72
C ALA A 75 -2.64 -4.84 -8.82
N ARG A 76 -2.59 -5.70 -7.79
CA ARG A 76 -3.35 -6.96 -7.74
C ARG A 76 -4.87 -6.72 -7.73
N ALA A 77 -5.34 -5.71 -7.02
CA ALA A 77 -6.76 -5.36 -6.96
C ALA A 77 -7.27 -4.92 -8.34
N ASN A 78 -6.50 -4.08 -9.04
CA ASN A 78 -6.83 -3.63 -10.40
C ASN A 78 -6.84 -4.79 -11.41
N GLU A 79 -5.83 -5.66 -11.38
CA GLU A 79 -5.76 -6.85 -12.23
C GLU A 79 -6.99 -7.76 -11.99
N THR A 80 -7.29 -8.03 -10.72
CA THR A 80 -8.42 -8.89 -10.33
C THR A 80 -9.74 -8.27 -10.79
N ALA A 81 -9.92 -6.95 -10.65
CA ALA A 81 -11.12 -6.26 -11.11
C ALA A 81 -11.31 -6.37 -12.63
N GLN A 82 -10.22 -6.30 -13.41
CA GLN A 82 -10.26 -6.51 -14.87
C GLN A 82 -10.68 -7.95 -15.22
N VAL A 83 -10.14 -8.95 -14.52
CA VAL A 83 -10.51 -10.36 -14.72
C VAL A 83 -11.99 -10.59 -14.42
N PHE A 84 -12.51 -10.05 -13.32
CA PHE A 84 -13.93 -10.14 -12.98
C PHE A 84 -14.81 -9.49 -14.06
N THR A 85 -14.45 -8.27 -14.47
CA THR A 85 -15.21 -7.52 -15.48
C THR A 85 -15.21 -8.23 -16.83
N GLY A 86 -14.06 -8.76 -17.25
CA GLY A 86 -13.94 -9.53 -18.50
C GLY A 86 -14.70 -10.85 -18.45
N THR A 87 -14.75 -11.51 -17.29
CA THR A 87 -15.54 -12.73 -17.10
C THR A 87 -17.04 -12.44 -17.12
N ASP A 88 -17.49 -11.40 -16.42
CA ASP A 88 -18.90 -11.00 -16.40
C ASP A 88 -19.39 -10.64 -17.81
N ARG A 89 -18.58 -9.89 -18.59
CA ARG A 89 -18.89 -9.56 -19.98
C ARG A 89 -19.01 -10.79 -20.88
N ARG A 90 -18.07 -11.74 -20.76
CA ARG A 90 -18.11 -13.00 -21.54
C ARG A 90 -19.35 -13.83 -21.22
N ASN A 91 -19.69 -13.92 -19.93
CA ASN A 91 -20.88 -14.65 -19.49
C ASN A 91 -22.17 -13.99 -19.99
N ALA A 92 -22.26 -12.65 -19.91
CA ALA A 92 -23.41 -11.91 -20.43
C ALA A 92 -23.60 -12.15 -21.93
N ALA A 93 -22.51 -12.08 -22.73
CA ALA A 93 -22.55 -12.34 -24.16
C ALA A 93 -23.02 -13.76 -24.48
N ALA A 94 -22.53 -14.77 -23.77
CA ALA A 94 -22.93 -16.16 -23.97
C ALA A 94 -24.42 -16.39 -23.66
N ILE A 95 -24.95 -15.75 -22.62
CA ILE A 95 -26.37 -15.81 -22.26
C ILE A 95 -27.21 -15.16 -23.36
N THR A 96 -26.84 -13.96 -23.83
CA THR A 96 -27.57 -13.26 -24.88
C THR A 96 -27.58 -14.06 -26.18
N ASP A 97 -26.46 -14.65 -26.58
CA ASP A 97 -26.33 -15.48 -27.77
C ASP A 97 -27.22 -16.74 -27.69
N THR A 98 -27.17 -17.44 -26.55
CA THR A 98 -28.03 -18.62 -26.29
C THR A 98 -29.51 -18.24 -26.36
N THR A 99 -29.88 -17.09 -25.79
CA THR A 99 -31.28 -16.63 -25.76
C THR A 99 -31.77 -16.22 -27.16
N ALA A 100 -30.89 -15.64 -27.99
CA ALA A 100 -31.19 -15.30 -29.37
C ALA A 100 -31.34 -16.54 -30.27
N GLY A 101 -30.60 -17.63 -30.00
CA GLY A 101 -30.73 -18.89 -30.74
C GLY A 101 -31.97 -19.73 -30.36
N LEU A 102 -32.65 -19.38 -29.27
CA LEU A 102 -33.89 -20.03 -28.80
C LEU A 102 -35.16 -19.28 -29.22
N ALA A 103 -35.05 -18.07 -29.78
CA ALA A 103 -36.15 -17.23 -30.25
C ALA A 103 -36.33 -17.36 -31.77
#